data_AF-A0A5K1GKT7-F1
#
_entry.id   AF-A0A5K1GKT7-F1
#
_cell.length_a   1.000
_cell.length_b   1.000
_cell.length_c   1.000
_cell.angle_alpha   90.00
_cell.angle_beta   90.00
_cell.angle_gamma   90.00
#
_symmetry.space_group_name_H-M   'P 1'
#
loop_
_entity.id
_entity.type
_entity.pdbx_description
1 polymer ?
#
loop_
_entity_poly.entity_id
_entity_poly.type
_entity_poly.pdbx_seq_one_letter_code
_entity_poly.pdbx_strand_id
1 'polypeptide(L)'
;ADYILGKNPRSMSYFVGYGNNFPTHVHHRGASITSMAELASPVGCTEGFEEWFNRAGNDPNVLVGALVGGPDKNDNYVDQRWEYDQSEATTYNTAPLVGLFAKLYGAVQQPA
;
A
#
# COMPACT_ATOMS: atom_id res chain seq x y z
N ALA A 1 -13.17 9.53 -2.18
CA ALA A 1 -11.89 9.03 -2.72
C ALA A 1 -10.75 9.97 -2.36
N ASP A 2 -10.93 11.29 -2.52
CA ASP A 2 -9.89 12.31 -2.33
C ASP A 2 -9.00 12.13 -1.09
N TYR A 3 -9.58 11.86 0.08
CA TYR A 3 -8.79 11.66 1.31
C TYR A 3 -7.79 10.49 1.19
N ILE A 4 -8.24 9.33 0.68
CA ILE A 4 -7.39 8.15 0.41
C ILE A 4 -6.34 8.47 -0.66
N LEU A 5 -6.69 9.31 -1.63
CA LEU A 5 -5.84 9.68 -2.76
C LEU A 5 -4.89 10.87 -2.47
N GLY A 6 -4.82 11.34 -1.21
CA GLY A 6 -3.82 12.32 -0.78
C GLY A 6 -4.37 13.67 -0.32
N LYS A 7 -5.68 13.91 -0.38
CA LYS A 7 -6.30 15.12 0.19
C LYS A 7 -6.55 14.96 1.70
N ASN A 8 -5.46 14.84 2.44
CA ASN A 8 -5.42 14.68 3.90
C ASN A 8 -4.27 15.52 4.50
N PRO A 9 -4.22 15.70 5.84
CA PRO A 9 -3.20 16.55 6.47
C PRO A 9 -1.75 16.15 6.19
N ARG A 10 -1.50 14.87 5.87
CA ARG A 10 -0.16 14.35 5.53
C ARG A 10 0.20 14.50 4.06
N SER A 11 -0.73 14.94 3.21
CA SER A 11 -0.56 14.99 1.75
C SER A 11 -0.01 13.67 1.19
N MET A 12 -0.54 12.55 1.68
CA MET A 12 -0.05 11.19 1.41
C MET A 12 -1.20 10.33 0.88
N SER A 13 -1.00 9.63 -0.23
CA SER A 13 -1.98 8.64 -0.68
C SER A 13 -1.85 7.36 0.13
N TYR A 14 -2.96 6.86 0.67
CA TYR A 14 -3.03 5.52 1.27
C TYR A 14 -3.32 4.43 0.21
N PHE A 15 -3.38 4.81 -1.06
CA PHE A 15 -3.47 3.90 -2.20
C PHE A 15 -2.08 3.74 -2.81
N VAL A 16 -1.47 2.58 -2.61
CA VAL A 16 -0.07 2.33 -2.92
C VAL A 16 0.20 2.52 -4.41
N GLY A 17 1.26 3.26 -4.73
CA GLY A 17 1.65 3.59 -6.11
C GLY A 17 0.88 4.73 -6.75
N TYR A 18 -0.02 5.42 -6.03
CA TYR A 18 -0.73 6.60 -6.52
C TYR A 18 -0.15 7.90 -5.94
N GLY A 19 0.13 8.87 -6.81
CA GLY A 19 0.77 10.13 -6.44
C GLY A 19 2.26 9.98 -6.11
N ASN A 20 2.86 11.05 -5.57
CA ASN A 20 4.31 11.10 -5.28
C ASN A 20 4.68 10.73 -3.84
N ASN A 21 3.68 10.52 -2.97
CA ASN A 21 3.87 10.21 -1.55
C ASN A 21 2.85 9.16 -1.14
N PHE A 22 3.29 7.92 -0.92
CA PHE A 22 2.47 6.76 -0.60
C PHE A 22 3.27 5.76 0.29
N PRO A 23 2.61 4.80 0.97
CA PRO A 23 3.29 3.82 1.81
C PRO A 23 4.35 3.02 1.06
N THR A 24 5.53 2.90 1.67
CA THR A 24 6.66 2.14 1.12
C THR A 24 7.08 0.97 1.99
N HIS A 25 6.39 0.75 3.12
CA HIS A 25 6.62 -0.34 4.07
C HIS A 25 5.30 -1.07 4.37
N VAL A 26 4.68 -1.63 3.34
CA VAL A 26 3.39 -2.32 3.41
C VAL A 26 3.56 -3.65 4.13
N HIS A 27 2.65 -3.99 5.05
CA HIS A 27 2.60 -5.31 5.69
C HIS A 27 2.17 -6.39 4.69
N HIS A 28 3.03 -6.71 3.72
CA HIS A 28 2.74 -7.65 2.64
C HIS A 28 4.00 -8.36 2.15
N ARG A 29 4.06 -9.69 2.30
CA ARG A 29 5.26 -10.50 1.99
C ARG A 29 5.74 -10.36 0.54
N GLY A 30 4.80 -10.34 -0.41
CA GLY A 30 5.15 -10.17 -1.82
C GLY A 30 5.64 -8.77 -2.18
N ALA A 31 5.35 -7.77 -1.32
CA ALA A 31 5.91 -6.43 -1.48
C ALA A 31 7.33 -6.38 -0.90
N SER A 32 7.49 -6.91 0.31
CA SER A 32 8.71 -6.78 1.11
C SER A 32 9.86 -7.69 0.70
N ILE A 33 9.58 -8.91 0.20
CA ILE A 33 10.60 -9.86 -0.24
C ILE A 33 10.93 -9.60 -1.71
N THR A 34 12.21 -9.54 -2.07
CA THR A 34 12.63 -9.29 -3.46
C THR A 34 12.06 -10.33 -4.44
N SER A 35 11.94 -9.93 -5.70
CA SER A 35 11.46 -10.84 -6.74
C SER A 35 12.52 -11.87 -7.13
N MET A 36 12.08 -12.98 -7.72
CA MET A 36 12.97 -14.00 -8.27
C MET A 36 13.82 -13.50 -9.45
N ALA A 37 13.46 -12.37 -10.06
CA ALA A 37 14.26 -11.76 -11.13
C ALA A 37 15.52 -11.08 -10.58
N GLU A 38 15.46 -10.57 -9.35
CA GLU A 38 16.58 -9.89 -8.68
C GLU A 38 17.39 -10.87 -7.81
N LEU A 39 16.73 -11.82 -7.15
CA LEU A 39 17.37 -12.88 -6.37
C LEU A 39 16.85 -14.24 -6.82
N ALA A 40 17.66 -14.95 -7.60
CA ALA A 40 17.25 -16.24 -8.18
C ALA A 40 17.09 -17.37 -7.15
N SER A 41 17.58 -17.19 -5.91
CA SER A 41 17.42 -18.17 -4.84
C SER A 41 16.12 -17.96 -4.06
N PRO A 42 15.42 -19.04 -3.66
CA PRO A 42 14.23 -18.92 -2.83
C PRO A 42 14.59 -18.34 -1.45
N VAL A 43 13.76 -17.43 -0.97
CA VAL A 43 13.83 -16.90 0.40
C VAL A 43 13.04 -17.81 1.32
N GLY A 44 13.68 -18.32 2.38
CA GLY A 44 13.03 -19.17 3.36
C GLY A 44 12.03 -18.41 4.24
N CYS A 45 11.11 -19.10 4.93
CA CYS A 45 10.14 -18.44 5.81
C CYS A 45 10.81 -17.66 6.96
N THR A 46 11.78 -18.28 7.64
CA THR A 46 12.54 -17.64 8.72
C THR A 46 13.35 -16.47 8.21
N GLU A 47 14.06 -16.66 7.09
CA GLU A 47 14.80 -15.59 6.41
C GLU A 47 13.88 -14.44 5.99
N GLY A 48 12.69 -14.73 5.45
CA GLY A 48 11.67 -13.75 5.12
C GLY A 48 11.24 -12.90 6.32
N PHE A 49 11.21 -13.49 7.51
CA PHE A 49 10.90 -12.75 8.74
C PHE A 49 12.12 -11.98 9.28
N GLU A 50 13.28 -12.63 9.39
CA GLU A 50 14.47 -12.05 9.99
C GLU A 50 15.09 -10.95 9.11
N GLU A 51 15.21 -11.20 7.81
CA GLU A 51 15.93 -10.32 6.87
C GLU A 51 15.01 -9.35 6.13
N TRP A 52 13.80 -9.77 5.75
CA TRP A 52 12.94 -8.98 4.85
C TRP A 52 11.86 -8.20 5.58
N PHE A 53 11.16 -8.81 6.55
CA PHE A 53 10.13 -8.12 7.33
C PHE A 53 10.73 -6.98 8.16
N ASN A 54 11.84 -7.24 8.88
CA ASN A 54 12.50 -6.26 9.76
C ASN A 54 13.45 -5.30 9.04
N ARG A 55 13.61 -5.41 7.72
CA ARG A 55 14.49 -4.54 6.95
C ARG A 55 14.10 -3.07 7.15
N ALA A 56 15.07 -2.16 7.23
CA ALA A 56 14.77 -0.73 7.35
C ALA A 56 14.43 -0.04 6.02
N GLY A 57 14.79 -0.66 4.89
CA GLY A 57 14.55 -0.09 3.56
C GLY A 57 13.14 -0.40 3.03
N ASN A 58 12.67 0.46 2.12
CA ASN A 58 11.41 0.34 1.40
C ASN A 58 11.19 -1.07 0.82
N ASP A 59 9.94 -1.46 0.61
CA ASP A 59 9.57 -2.67 -0.12
C ASP A 59 10.23 -2.67 -1.52
N PRO A 60 10.94 -3.75 -1.91
CA PRO A 60 11.53 -3.87 -3.25
C PRO A 60 10.47 -3.93 -4.36
N ASN A 61 9.25 -4.38 -4.06
CA ASN A 61 8.16 -4.42 -5.03
C ASN A 61 7.03 -3.50 -4.57
N VAL A 62 6.70 -2.50 -5.40
CA VAL A 62 5.56 -1.61 -5.12
C VAL A 62 4.27 -2.38 -5.32
N LEU A 63 3.44 -2.48 -4.28
CA LEU A 63 2.14 -3.15 -4.33
C LEU A 63 1.07 -2.25 -4.95
N VAL A 64 1.24 -1.91 -6.23
CA VAL A 64 0.41 -0.93 -6.95
C VAL A 64 -1.08 -1.29 -6.84
N GLY A 65 -1.88 -0.32 -6.42
CA GLY A 65 -3.33 -0.44 -6.35
C GLY A 65 -3.85 -1.07 -5.05
N ALA A 66 -3.00 -1.34 -4.07
CA ALA A 66 -3.44 -1.73 -2.74
C ALA A 66 -3.89 -0.51 -1.92
N LEU A 67 -5.03 -0.64 -1.23
CA LEU A 67 -5.36 0.24 -0.11
C LEU A 67 -4.71 -0.31 1.16
N VAL A 68 -3.97 0.52 1.90
CA VAL A 68 -3.51 0.16 3.25
C VAL A 68 -4.59 0.48 4.30
N GLY A 69 -4.45 -0.04 5.53
CA GLY A 69 -5.35 0.24 6.65
C GLY A 69 -5.61 1.73 6.88
N GLY A 70 -4.57 2.55 6.73
CA GLY A 70 -4.67 4.01 6.77
C GLY A 70 -4.29 4.60 8.13
N PRO A 71 -4.56 5.89 8.35
CA PRO A 71 -4.10 6.60 9.53
C PRO A 71 -4.96 6.29 10.76
N ASP A 72 -4.43 6.64 11.93
CA ASP A 72 -5.21 6.68 13.17
C ASP A 72 -6.29 7.77 13.15
N LYS A 73 -7.10 7.81 14.22
CA LYS A 73 -8.18 8.80 14.39
C LYS A 73 -7.73 10.28 14.41
N ASN A 74 -6.43 10.53 14.51
CA ASN A 74 -5.83 11.87 14.56
C ASN A 74 -5.01 12.16 13.28
N ASP A 75 -5.26 11.42 12.18
CA ASP A 75 -4.55 11.53 10.91
C ASP A 75 -3.05 11.16 10.97
N ASN A 76 -2.59 10.47 12.03
CA ASN A 76 -1.20 9.99 12.09
C ASN A 76 -1.07 8.68 11.32
N TYR A 77 -0.03 8.59 10.50
CA TYR A 77 0.33 7.36 9.78
C TYR A 77 1.80 7.05 10.00
N VAL A 78 2.09 5.82 10.40
CA VAL A 78 3.43 5.27 10.62
C VAL A 78 3.72 4.26 9.51
N ASP A 79 4.55 4.65 8.54
CA ASP A 79 4.92 3.79 7.40
C ASP A 79 5.94 2.73 7.83
N GLN A 80 5.48 1.72 8.55
CA GLN A 80 6.31 0.62 9.03
C GLN A 80 5.63 -0.73 8.81
N ARG A 81 6.41 -1.72 8.38
CA ARG A 81 5.90 -3.07 8.09
C ARG A 81 5.28 -3.76 9.29
N TRP A 82 5.73 -3.47 10.51
CA TRP A 82 5.19 -4.08 11.72
C TRP A 82 3.91 -3.39 12.24
N GLU A 83 3.59 -2.19 11.76
CA GLU A 83 2.35 -1.48 12.11
C GLU A 83 1.17 -1.99 11.28
N TYR A 84 0.83 -3.27 11.48
CA TYR A 84 -0.16 -3.98 10.67
C TYR A 84 -1.51 -3.27 10.64
N ASP A 85 -1.95 -2.65 11.75
CA ASP A 85 -3.21 -1.88 11.78
C ASP A 85 -3.29 -0.79 10.69
N GLN A 86 -2.15 -0.17 10.35
CA GLN A 86 -2.08 0.93 9.41
C GLN A 86 -1.57 0.51 8.03
N SER A 87 -0.56 -0.36 7.98
CA SER A 87 0.15 -0.73 6.76
C SER A 87 -0.37 -2.00 6.08
N GLU A 88 -1.39 -2.66 6.65
CA GLU A 88 -1.95 -3.89 6.07
C GLU A 88 -2.77 -3.63 4.80
N ALA A 89 -2.44 -4.40 3.76
CA ALA A 89 -3.11 -4.40 2.46
C ALA A 89 -3.91 -5.70 2.28
N THR A 90 -5.21 -5.58 1.98
CA THR A 90 -6.09 -6.75 1.90
C THR A 90 -7.02 -6.68 0.70
N THR A 91 -7.61 -7.83 0.34
CA THR A 91 -8.61 -7.85 -0.72
C THR A 91 -9.87 -7.09 -0.33
N TYR A 92 -10.29 -7.17 0.94
CA TYR A 92 -11.55 -6.57 1.39
C TYR A 92 -11.50 -5.05 1.52
N ASN A 93 -10.33 -4.46 1.81
CA ASN A 93 -10.20 -2.99 1.82
C ASN A 93 -10.12 -2.43 0.39
N THR A 94 -9.53 -3.17 -0.54
CA THR A 94 -9.31 -2.72 -1.92
C THR A 94 -10.53 -2.97 -2.82
N ALA A 95 -11.26 -4.08 -2.62
CA ALA A 95 -12.38 -4.47 -3.48
C ALA A 95 -13.47 -3.39 -3.63
N PRO A 96 -13.91 -2.68 -2.58
CA PRO A 96 -14.90 -1.61 -2.72
C PRO A 96 -14.43 -0.44 -3.58
N LEU A 97 -13.11 -0.18 -3.63
CA LEU A 97 -12.55 0.91 -4.43
C LEU A 97 -12.72 0.69 -5.93
N VAL A 98 -12.74 -0.56 -6.40
CA VAL A 98 -12.95 -0.87 -7.83
C VAL A 98 -14.29 -0.32 -8.30
N GLY A 99 -15.37 -0.58 -7.55
CA GLY A 99 -16.70 -0.06 -7.86
C GLY A 99 -16.80 1.45 -7.73
N LEU A 100 -16.23 2.01 -6.65
CA LEU A 100 -16.20 3.45 -6.42
C LEU A 100 -15.48 4.18 -7.57
N PHE A 101 -14.29 3.72 -7.96
CA PHE A 101 -13.50 4.34 -9.03
C PHE A 101 -14.16 4.18 -10.39
N ALA A 102 -14.76 3.02 -10.70
CA ALA A 102 -15.53 2.85 -11.93
C ALA A 102 -16.69 3.86 -12.02
N LYS A 103 -17.43 4.06 -10.93
CA LYS A 103 -18.53 5.05 -10.87
C LYS A 103 -18.04 6.48 -11.05
N LEU A 104 -16.98 6.87 -10.33
CA LEU A 104 -16.41 8.21 -10.42
C LEU A 104 -15.84 8.49 -11.81
N TYR A 105 -15.13 7.52 -12.39
CA TYR A 105 -14.60 7.62 -13.74
C TYR A 105 -15.72 7.83 -14.76
N GLY A 106 -16.80 7.04 -14.68
CA GLY A 106 -17.95 7.21 -15.57
C GLY A 106 -18.67 8.56 -15.42
N ALA A 107 -18.70 9.13 -14.21
CA ALA A 107 -19.30 10.44 -13.96
C ALA A 107 -18.48 11.60 -14.57
N VAL A 108 -17.15 11.48 -14.59
CA VAL A 108 -16.26 12.47 -15.24
C VAL A 108 -16.38 12.43 -16.77
N GLN A 109 -16.73 11.28 -17.33
CA GLN A 109 -16.87 11.09 -18.78
C GLN A 109 -18.25 11.46 -19.33
N GLN A 110 -19.23 11.79 -18.48
CA GLN A 110 -20.53 12.29 -18.95
C GLN A 110 -20.39 13.74 -19.41
N PRO A 111 -20.76 14.08 -20.67
CA PRO A 111 -20.84 15.47 -21.07
C PRO A 111 -21.92 16.17 -20.23
N ALA A 112 -21.65 17.43 -19.87
CA ALA A 112 -22.60 18.30 -19.19
C ALA A 112 -23.92 18.44 -19.96
#